data_AF-Q766F3-F1
#
_entry.id   AF-Q766F3-F1
#
_cell.length_a   1.000
_cell.length_b   1.000
_cell.length_c   1.000
_cell.angle_alpha   90.00
_cell.angle_beta   90.00
_cell.angle_gamma   90.00
#
_symmetry.space_group_name_H-M   'P 1'
#
loop_
_entity.id
_entity.type
_entity.pdbx_description
1 polymer ?
#
loop_
_entity_poly.entity_id
_entity_poly.type
_entity_poly.pdbx_seq_one_letter_code
_entity_poly.pdbx_strand_id
1 'polypeptide(L)'
;IEGMRMDLRKSRYKNFDELYLYCYYVAGTVGLMSVPVMGIAPDSQATTESVYNAALALGIANQLTNILRDVGEDARRGRVYLPQDELAQAGLSDDDIFAGEVTIKWRNFMKNQIKRARMFFDMAENGVTELSEASRWPVWASLLLYRQILDEIE
;
A
#
# COMPACT_ATOMS: atom_id res chain seq x y z
N ILE A 1 -4.41 16.21 2.76
CA ILE A 1 -3.96 17.38 1.96
C ILE A 1 -2.48 17.31 1.65
N GLU A 2 -1.59 17.09 2.64
CA GLU A 2 -0.14 17.09 2.39
C GLU A 2 0.31 16.06 1.35
N GLY A 3 -0.23 14.84 1.36
CA GLY A 3 0.04 13.84 0.32
C GLY A 3 -0.24 14.33 -1.10
N MET A 4 -1.37 15.03 -1.31
CA MET A 4 -1.70 15.62 -2.62
C MET A 4 -0.74 16.76 -3.01
N ARG A 5 -0.12 17.44 -2.04
CA ARG A 5 0.92 18.44 -2.32
C ARG A 5 2.26 17.77 -2.67
N MET A 6 2.57 16.64 -2.03
CA MET A 6 3.74 15.83 -2.37
C MET A 6 3.68 15.39 -3.83
N ASP A 7 2.51 14.98 -4.32
CA ASP A 7 2.32 14.58 -5.72
C ASP A 7 2.73 15.66 -6.73
N LEU A 8 2.63 16.95 -6.37
CA LEU A 8 3.00 18.04 -7.28
C LEU A 8 4.51 18.25 -7.42
N ARG A 9 5.32 17.71 -6.49
CA ARG A 9 6.75 18.08 -6.38
C ARG A 9 7.68 16.90 -6.23
N LYS A 10 7.23 15.83 -5.59
CA LYS A 10 8.02 14.65 -5.27
C LYS A 10 7.65 13.51 -6.20
N SER A 11 8.67 12.93 -6.80
CA SER A 11 8.52 11.87 -7.80
C SER A 11 9.42 10.67 -7.54
N ARG A 12 10.37 10.78 -6.60
CA ARG A 12 11.36 9.78 -6.15
C ARG A 12 11.33 9.72 -4.62
N TYR A 13 11.53 8.54 -4.06
CA TYR A 13 11.52 8.29 -2.62
C TYR A 13 12.83 7.65 -2.20
N LYS A 14 13.57 8.31 -1.28
CA LYS A 14 14.91 7.88 -0.91
C LYS A 14 14.94 6.46 -0.33
N ASN A 15 13.94 6.15 0.49
CA ASN A 15 13.81 4.89 1.20
C ASN A 15 12.34 4.54 1.47
N PHE A 16 12.10 3.37 2.05
CA PHE A 16 10.75 2.94 2.39
C PHE A 16 10.06 3.86 3.41
N ASP A 17 10.76 4.47 4.35
CA ASP A 17 10.14 5.38 5.32
C ASP A 17 9.50 6.60 4.64
N GLU A 18 10.17 7.17 3.65
CA GLU A 18 9.60 8.27 2.85
C GLU A 18 8.39 7.80 2.03
N LEU A 19 8.47 6.60 1.45
CA LEU A 19 7.36 6.03 0.69
C LEU A 19 6.16 5.71 1.61
N TYR A 20 6.43 5.16 2.79
CA TYR A 20 5.44 4.88 3.82
C TYR A 20 4.73 6.16 4.25
N LEU A 21 5.47 7.25 4.50
CA LEU A 21 4.89 8.53 4.85
C LEU A 21 3.97 9.07 3.75
N TYR A 22 4.34 8.89 2.48
CA TYR A 22 3.46 9.20 1.37
C TYR A 22 2.18 8.35 1.38
N CYS A 23 2.31 7.01 1.48
CA CYS A 23 1.17 6.09 1.58
C CYS A 23 0.26 6.44 2.77
N TYR A 24 0.84 6.82 3.91
CA TYR A 24 0.13 7.29 5.09
C TYR A 24 -0.74 8.51 4.72
N TYR A 25 -0.16 9.53 4.10
CA TYR A 25 -0.92 10.73 3.77
C TYR A 25 -2.02 10.52 2.72
N VAL A 26 -1.78 9.71 1.69
CA VAL A 26 -2.73 9.58 0.56
C VAL A 26 -3.79 8.50 0.75
N ALA A 27 -3.51 7.47 1.55
CA ALA A 27 -4.41 6.34 1.73
C ALA A 27 -4.58 5.93 3.19
N GLY A 28 -3.53 5.96 4.00
CA GLY A 28 -3.60 5.64 5.42
C GLY A 28 -4.58 6.54 6.18
N THR A 29 -4.53 7.85 5.93
CA THR A 29 -5.48 8.82 6.51
C THR A 29 -6.93 8.53 6.10
N VAL A 30 -7.16 8.03 4.88
CA VAL A 30 -8.51 7.63 4.42
C VAL A 30 -9.01 6.43 5.22
N GLY A 31 -8.14 5.44 5.48
CA GLY A 31 -8.45 4.31 6.37
C GLY A 31 -8.82 4.78 7.78
N LEU A 32 -8.05 5.71 8.37
CA LEU A 32 -8.35 6.26 9.70
C LEU A 32 -9.69 7.01 9.74
N MET A 33 -10.00 7.78 8.69
CA MET A 33 -11.26 8.54 8.58
C MET A 33 -12.47 7.64 8.34
N SER A 34 -12.29 6.42 7.81
CA SER A 34 -13.40 5.50 7.55
C SER A 34 -13.85 4.74 8.78
N VAL A 35 -12.99 4.55 9.80
CA VAL A 35 -13.33 3.77 11.01
C VAL A 35 -14.62 4.25 11.70
N PRO A 36 -14.84 5.56 11.96
CA PRO A 36 -16.09 6.03 12.57
C PRO A 36 -17.34 5.76 11.72
N VAL A 37 -17.19 5.68 10.40
CA VAL A 37 -18.29 5.40 9.47
C VAL A 37 -18.59 3.90 9.43
N MET A 38 -17.55 3.08 9.39
CA MET A 38 -17.69 1.63 9.37
C MET A 38 -18.19 1.07 10.71
N GLY A 39 -17.84 1.75 11.82
CA GLY A 39 -18.21 1.36 13.17
C GLY A 39 -17.40 0.18 13.68
N ILE A 40 -17.20 0.15 15.00
CA ILE A 40 -16.64 -0.99 15.73
C ILE A 40 -17.80 -1.79 16.30
N ALA A 41 -17.75 -3.12 16.22
CA ALA A 41 -18.81 -3.98 16.73
C ALA A 41 -18.99 -3.77 18.25
N PRO A 42 -20.23 -3.70 18.78
CA PRO A 42 -20.46 -3.51 20.22
C PRO A 42 -19.86 -4.59 21.11
N ASP A 43 -19.68 -5.80 20.57
CA ASP A 43 -19.10 -6.98 21.21
C ASP A 43 -17.61 -7.20 20.90
N SER A 44 -16.98 -6.29 20.14
CA SER A 44 -15.55 -6.33 19.82
C SER A 44 -14.72 -6.35 21.11
N GLN A 45 -13.72 -7.23 21.14
CA GLN A 45 -12.75 -7.32 22.25
C GLN A 45 -11.46 -6.54 21.95
N ALA A 46 -11.35 -5.98 20.74
CA ALA A 46 -10.20 -5.23 20.30
C ALA A 46 -10.21 -3.81 20.89
N THR A 47 -9.03 -3.25 21.14
CA THR A 47 -8.94 -1.83 21.51
C THR A 47 -9.25 -0.97 20.30
N THR A 48 -9.86 0.21 20.51
CA THR A 48 -10.09 1.18 19.44
C THR A 48 -8.80 1.47 18.68
N GLU A 49 -7.68 1.66 19.38
CA GLU A 49 -6.37 1.88 18.78
C GLU A 49 -5.97 0.75 17.81
N SER A 50 -6.20 -0.51 18.18
CA SER A 50 -5.87 -1.65 17.32
C SER A 50 -6.69 -1.69 16.03
N VAL A 51 -7.98 -1.33 16.09
CA VAL A 51 -8.84 -1.23 14.91
C VAL A 51 -8.38 -0.10 13.99
N TYR A 52 -8.00 1.06 14.56
CA TYR A 52 -7.44 2.16 13.78
C TYR A 52 -6.09 1.81 13.14
N ASN A 53 -5.23 1.07 13.85
CA ASN A 53 -3.97 0.58 13.29
C ASN A 53 -4.19 -0.41 12.13
N ALA A 54 -5.19 -1.28 12.22
CA ALA A 54 -5.55 -2.19 11.14
C ALA A 54 -6.14 -1.42 9.92
N ALA A 55 -6.98 -0.42 10.16
CA ALA A 55 -7.51 0.44 9.09
C ALA A 55 -6.40 1.25 8.40
N LEU A 56 -5.43 1.74 9.18
CA LEU A 56 -4.22 2.36 8.64
C LEU A 56 -3.43 1.37 7.78
N ALA A 57 -3.18 0.17 8.30
CA ALA A 57 -2.47 -0.88 7.56
C ALA A 57 -3.15 -1.21 6.23
N LEU A 58 -4.49 -1.29 6.20
CA LEU A 58 -5.26 -1.50 4.98
C LEU A 58 -5.06 -0.38 3.95
N GLY A 59 -5.08 0.88 4.41
CA GLY A 59 -4.80 2.03 3.56
C GLY A 59 -3.39 2.00 2.96
N ILE A 60 -2.38 1.65 3.78
CA ILE A 60 -1.01 1.47 3.31
C ILE A 60 -0.92 0.32 2.29
N ALA A 61 -1.51 -0.84 2.58
CA ALA A 61 -1.51 -2.00 1.70
C ALA A 61 -2.09 -1.67 0.33
N ASN A 62 -3.27 -1.04 0.29
CA ASN A 62 -3.94 -0.63 -0.94
C ASN A 62 -3.09 0.33 -1.77
N GLN A 63 -2.41 1.29 -1.13
CA GLN A 63 -1.57 2.23 -1.85
C GLN A 63 -0.29 1.60 -2.39
N LEU A 64 0.34 0.70 -1.62
CA LEU A 64 1.46 -0.08 -2.11
C LEU A 64 1.04 -0.93 -3.31
N THR A 65 -0.13 -1.57 -3.27
CA THR A 65 -0.68 -2.31 -4.42
C THR A 65 -0.88 -1.40 -5.64
N ASN A 66 -1.43 -0.20 -5.48
CA ASN A 66 -1.57 0.76 -6.59
C ASN A 66 -0.20 1.08 -7.22
N ILE A 67 0.80 1.39 -6.38
CA ILE A 67 2.17 1.68 -6.85
C ILE A 67 2.76 0.49 -7.63
N LEU A 68 2.59 -0.73 -7.13
CA LEU A 68 3.15 -1.92 -7.76
C LEU A 68 2.44 -2.29 -9.07
N ARG A 69 1.12 -2.09 -9.13
CA ARG A 69 0.33 -2.30 -10.36
C ARG A 69 0.70 -1.29 -11.45
N ASP A 70 0.95 -0.04 -11.05
CA ASP A 70 1.00 1.09 -11.98
C ASP A 70 2.44 1.55 -12.31
N VAL A 71 3.48 0.80 -11.92
CA VAL A 71 4.91 1.16 -12.14
C VAL A 71 5.16 1.66 -13.56
N GLY A 72 4.68 0.94 -14.58
CA GLY A 72 4.90 1.31 -15.98
C GLY A 72 4.15 2.58 -16.41
N GLU A 73 2.94 2.81 -15.85
CA GLU A 73 2.19 4.05 -16.11
C GLU A 73 2.87 5.25 -15.45
N ASP A 74 3.30 5.10 -14.20
CA ASP A 74 4.02 6.12 -13.46
C ASP A 74 5.36 6.46 -14.11
N ALA A 75 6.09 5.44 -14.57
CA ALA A 75 7.33 5.59 -15.32
C ALA A 75 7.16 6.47 -16.56
N ARG A 76 6.09 6.26 -17.35
CA ARG A 76 5.76 7.10 -18.52
C ARG A 76 5.45 8.55 -18.16
N ARG A 77 5.05 8.82 -16.91
CA ARG A 77 4.86 10.18 -16.36
C ARG A 77 6.12 10.72 -15.69
N GLY A 78 7.24 10.02 -15.81
CA GLY A 78 8.51 10.38 -15.18
C GLY A 78 8.46 10.27 -13.66
N ARG A 79 7.71 9.33 -13.10
CA ARG A 79 7.59 9.06 -11.65
C ARG A 79 8.08 7.66 -11.32
N VAL A 80 8.78 7.54 -10.18
CA VAL A 80 9.24 6.27 -9.63
C VAL A 80 9.00 6.28 -8.12
N TYR A 81 7.89 5.67 -7.70
CA TYR A 81 7.53 5.61 -6.27
C TYR A 81 8.37 4.61 -5.48
N LEU A 82 8.95 3.62 -6.17
CA LEU A 82 9.75 2.55 -5.56
C LEU A 82 10.95 3.12 -4.77
N PRO A 83 11.29 2.56 -3.60
CA PRO A 83 12.39 3.06 -2.78
C PRO A 83 13.73 3.00 -3.51
N GLN A 84 14.40 4.14 -3.61
CA GLN A 84 15.62 4.31 -4.40
C GLN A 84 16.82 3.55 -3.83
N ASP A 85 16.93 3.47 -2.51
CA ASP A 85 17.94 2.66 -1.82
C ASP A 85 17.76 1.16 -2.08
N GLU A 86 16.52 0.67 -2.12
CA GLU A 86 16.22 -0.74 -2.41
C GLU A 86 16.41 -1.08 -3.89
N LEU A 87 16.08 -0.16 -4.80
CA LEU A 87 16.41 -0.29 -6.22
C LEU A 87 17.93 -0.41 -6.41
N ALA A 88 18.70 0.49 -5.79
CA ALA A 88 20.16 0.46 -5.86
C ALA A 88 20.74 -0.85 -5.27
N GLN A 89 20.20 -1.35 -4.15
CA GLN A 89 20.59 -2.64 -3.56
C GLN A 89 20.31 -3.82 -4.49
N ALA A 90 19.23 -3.77 -5.28
CA ALA A 90 18.91 -4.76 -6.30
C ALA A 90 19.72 -4.58 -7.60
N GLY A 91 20.56 -3.54 -7.69
CA GLY A 91 21.31 -3.18 -8.89
C GLY A 91 20.42 -2.72 -10.03
N LEU A 92 19.37 -1.97 -9.69
CA LEU A 92 18.41 -1.30 -10.58
C LEU A 92 18.52 0.22 -10.41
N SER A 93 18.17 0.94 -11.47
CA SER A 93 18.14 2.40 -11.56
C SER A 93 16.82 2.88 -12.16
N ASP A 94 16.55 4.19 -12.10
CA ASP A 94 15.39 4.79 -12.78
C ASP A 94 15.37 4.45 -14.28
N ASP A 95 16.54 4.38 -14.94
CA ASP A 95 16.64 4.04 -16.37
C ASP A 95 16.16 2.61 -16.65
N ASP A 96 16.43 1.66 -15.76
CA ASP A 96 15.90 0.29 -15.88
C ASP A 96 14.36 0.28 -15.78
N ILE A 97 13.79 1.13 -14.92
CA ILE A 97 12.34 1.26 -14.77
C ILE A 97 11.73 1.90 -16.01
N PHE A 98 12.38 2.91 -16.59
CA PHE A 98 11.91 3.58 -17.80
C PHE A 98 12.05 2.69 -19.05
N ALA A 99 13.06 1.83 -19.11
CA ALA A 99 13.21 0.85 -20.17
C ALA A 99 12.07 -0.19 -20.15
N GLY A 100 11.50 -0.48 -18.97
CA GLY A 100 10.36 -1.39 -18.83
C GLY A 100 10.72 -2.86 -19.07
N GLU A 101 11.99 -3.23 -18.93
CA GLU A 101 12.46 -4.61 -19.16
C GLU A 101 12.28 -5.49 -17.91
N VAL A 102 11.57 -6.61 -18.08
CA VAL A 102 11.30 -7.56 -16.99
C VAL A 102 12.49 -8.53 -16.81
N THR A 103 13.54 -8.04 -16.16
CA THR A 103 14.74 -8.84 -15.84
C THR A 103 14.56 -9.74 -14.61
N ILE A 104 15.50 -10.67 -14.37
CA ILE A 104 15.51 -11.50 -13.14
C ILE A 104 15.67 -10.61 -11.89
N LYS A 105 16.52 -9.58 -11.96
CA LYS A 105 16.71 -8.61 -10.87
C LYS A 105 15.40 -7.89 -10.55
N TRP A 106 14.70 -7.43 -11.58
CA TRP A 106 13.39 -6.81 -11.46
C TRP A 106 12.36 -7.74 -10.78
N ARG A 107 12.25 -8.99 -11.23
CA ARG A 107 11.33 -9.97 -10.61
C ARG A 107 11.64 -10.19 -9.12
N ASN A 108 12.91 -10.33 -8.77
CA ASN A 108 13.32 -10.51 -7.37
C ASN A 108 13.02 -9.25 -6.53
N PHE A 109 13.25 -8.06 -7.08
CA PHE A 109 12.89 -6.80 -6.44
C PHE A 109 11.37 -6.71 -6.20
N MET A 110 10.56 -6.97 -7.23
CA MET A 110 9.09 -6.91 -7.13
C MET A 110 8.53 -7.91 -6.12
N LYS A 111 9.09 -9.13 -6.04
CA LYS A 111 8.70 -10.12 -5.02
C LYS A 111 8.86 -9.59 -3.59
N ASN A 112 9.94 -8.85 -3.31
CA ASN A 112 10.15 -8.24 -2.00
C ASN A 112 9.11 -7.14 -1.69
N GLN A 113 8.75 -6.34 -2.70
CA GLN A 113 7.73 -5.30 -2.54
C GLN A 113 6.32 -5.91 -2.36
N ILE A 114 5.99 -6.93 -3.13
CA ILE A 114 4.73 -7.69 -3.02
C ILE A 114 4.62 -8.31 -1.63
N LYS A 115 5.70 -8.95 -1.14
CA LYS A 115 5.75 -9.50 0.22
C LYS A 115 5.46 -8.42 1.27
N ARG A 116 6.03 -7.22 1.12
CA ARG A 116 5.76 -6.09 2.02
C ARG A 116 4.29 -5.66 1.99
N ALA A 117 3.68 -5.55 0.81
CA ALA A 117 2.26 -5.23 0.70
C ALA A 117 1.37 -6.30 1.35
N ARG A 118 1.67 -7.60 1.12
CA ARG A 118 0.98 -8.73 1.76
C ARG A 118 1.07 -8.66 3.30
N MET A 119 2.22 -8.27 3.87
CA MET A 119 2.36 -8.08 5.32
C MET A 119 1.40 -7.02 5.88
N PHE A 120 1.17 -5.91 5.16
CA PHE A 120 0.19 -4.91 5.59
C PHE A 120 -1.26 -5.40 5.46
N PHE A 121 -1.57 -6.23 4.45
CA PHE A 121 -2.87 -6.89 4.38
C PHE A 121 -3.10 -7.85 5.56
N ASP A 122 -2.09 -8.63 5.94
CA ASP A 122 -2.18 -9.54 7.10
C ASP A 122 -2.41 -8.74 8.41
N MET A 123 -1.75 -7.58 8.57
CA MET A 123 -2.00 -6.68 9.71
C MET A 123 -3.42 -6.11 9.71
N ALA A 124 -3.98 -5.83 8.53
CA ALA A 124 -5.31 -5.25 8.36
C ALA A 124 -6.43 -6.26 8.65
N GLU A 125 -6.25 -7.52 8.25
CA GLU A 125 -7.28 -8.56 8.31
C GLU A 125 -7.85 -8.75 9.72
N ASN A 126 -6.99 -8.71 10.75
CA ASN A 126 -7.40 -8.81 12.15
C ASN A 126 -8.32 -7.67 12.62
N GLY A 127 -8.27 -6.48 12.02
CA GLY A 127 -9.16 -5.38 12.38
C GLY A 127 -10.50 -5.44 11.66
N VAL A 128 -10.59 -6.16 10.54
CA VAL A 128 -11.84 -6.26 9.76
C VAL A 128 -12.89 -7.05 10.56
N THR A 129 -12.49 -8.10 11.28
CA THR A 129 -13.39 -8.91 12.12
C THR A 129 -14.09 -8.07 13.19
N GLU A 130 -13.41 -7.02 13.66
CA GLU A 130 -13.85 -6.16 14.77
C GLU A 130 -14.83 -5.05 14.34
N LEU A 131 -15.04 -4.88 13.03
CA LEU A 131 -15.98 -3.89 12.51
C LEU A 131 -17.43 -4.30 12.75
N SER A 132 -18.33 -3.31 12.76
CA SER A 132 -19.78 -3.55 12.82
C SER A 132 -20.24 -4.47 11.67
N GLU A 133 -21.27 -5.29 11.93
CA GLU A 133 -21.73 -6.34 11.03
C GLU A 133 -22.02 -5.85 9.60
N ALA A 134 -22.67 -4.70 9.46
CA ALA A 134 -23.01 -4.10 8.17
C ALA A 134 -21.78 -3.72 7.31
N SER A 135 -20.64 -3.45 7.95
CA SER A 135 -19.42 -2.96 7.30
C SER A 135 -18.38 -4.06 7.12
N ARG A 136 -18.42 -5.10 7.96
CA ARG A 136 -17.43 -6.19 7.98
C ARG A 136 -17.29 -6.85 6.61
N TRP A 137 -18.40 -7.29 6.01
CA TRP A 137 -18.35 -8.05 4.76
C TRP A 137 -17.86 -7.21 3.56
N PRO A 138 -18.37 -5.98 3.34
CA PRO A 138 -17.83 -5.11 2.29
C PRO A 138 -16.33 -4.80 2.43
N VAL A 139 -15.86 -4.52 3.65
CA VAL A 139 -14.44 -4.23 3.90
C VAL A 139 -13.59 -5.48 3.66
N TRP A 140 -14.05 -6.65 4.11
CA TRP A 140 -13.37 -7.92 3.86
C TRP A 140 -13.28 -8.22 2.36
N ALA A 141 -14.39 -8.09 1.63
CA ALA A 141 -14.41 -8.32 0.19
C ALA A 141 -13.45 -7.37 -0.54
N SER A 142 -13.44 -6.08 -0.17
CA SER A 142 -12.49 -5.11 -0.71
C SER A 142 -11.04 -5.50 -0.42
N LEU A 143 -10.74 -5.96 0.80
CA LEU A 143 -9.39 -6.41 1.19
C LEU A 143 -8.94 -7.59 0.31
N LEU A 144 -9.78 -8.61 0.16
CA LEU A 144 -9.45 -9.79 -0.65
C LEU A 144 -9.22 -9.44 -2.12
N LEU A 145 -10.12 -8.64 -2.71
CA LEU A 145 -10.01 -8.23 -4.12
C LEU A 145 -8.73 -7.42 -4.37
N TYR A 146 -8.39 -6.49 -3.46
CA TYR A 146 -7.15 -5.71 -3.59
C TYR A 146 -5.90 -6.56 -3.36
N ARG A 147 -5.94 -7.53 -2.45
CA ARG A 147 -4.83 -8.47 -2.22
C ARG A 147 -4.57 -9.33 -3.46
N GLN A 148 -5.61 -9.77 -4.16
CA GLN A 148 -5.50 -10.58 -5.39
C GLN A 148 -4.84 -9.86 -6.56
N ILE A 149 -4.87 -8.52 -6.60
CA ILE A 149 -4.10 -7.75 -7.59
C ILE A 149 -2.61 -8.09 -7.50
N LEU A 150 -2.09 -8.38 -6.28
CA LEU A 150 -0.69 -8.76 -6.10
C LEU A 150 -0.36 -10.13 -6.71
N ASP A 151 -1.34 -11.02 -6.81
CA ASP A 151 -1.16 -12.35 -7.43
C ASP A 151 -1.06 -12.22 -8.96
N GLU A 152 -1.76 -11.25 -9.56
CA GLU A 152 -1.67 -10.94 -11.00
C GLU A 152 -0.37 -10.23 -11.39
N ILE A 153 0.33 -9.61 -10.43
CA ILE A 153 1.63 -8.94 -10.65
C ILE A 153 2.79 -9.94 -10.57
N GLU A 154 2.65 -11.01 -9.77
CA GLU A 154 3.71 -11.99 -9.44
C GLU A 154 4.08 -12.93 -10.61
#